data_AF-A0A016UBJ9-F1
#
_entry.id   AF-A0A016UBJ9-F1
#
_cell.length_a   1.000
_cell.length_b   1.000
_cell.length_c   1.000
_cell.angle_alpha   90.00
_cell.angle_beta   90.00
_cell.angle_gamma   90.00
#
_symmetry.space_group_name_H-M   'P 1'
#
loop_
_entity.id
_entity.type
_entity.pdbx_description
1 polymer ?
#
loop_
_entity_poly.entity_id
_entity_poly.type
_entity_poly.pdbx_seq_one_letter_code
_entity_poly.pdbx_strand_id
1 'polypeptide(L)'
;MRSSAAAWQLIPVWMHCISIVASVLGVIPSEEECVEKLIELLFRCDSSLDSLFAVTVQLFHRTWREMHASHDEHDKVANVVHEQLRRAANHRPTNLNMLEDLLLALPYWKMKELWKRELIEKENNQLGSEVVG
;
A
#
# COMPACT_ATOMS: atom_id res chain seq x y z
N MET A 1 14.84 24.91 14.54
CA MET A 1 15.20 24.13 13.34
C MET A 1 15.05 22.65 13.67
N ARG A 2 13.99 21.98 13.21
CA ARG A 2 13.91 20.51 13.29
C ARG A 2 14.90 19.95 12.28
N SER A 3 15.76 19.04 12.73
CA SER A 3 16.79 18.38 11.95
C SER A 3 16.21 17.73 10.70
N SER A 4 16.87 17.99 9.56
CA SER A 4 16.48 17.63 8.18
C SER A 4 16.38 16.12 7.87
N ALA A 5 16.61 15.24 8.84
CA ALA A 5 16.71 13.79 8.60
C ALA A 5 15.35 13.08 8.42
N ALA A 6 14.28 13.67 8.94
CA ALA A 6 12.92 13.10 8.90
C ALA A 6 12.00 13.79 7.86
N ALA A 7 12.55 14.72 7.07
CA ALA A 7 11.79 15.44 6.05
C ALA A 7 11.69 14.58 4.78
N TRP A 8 10.46 14.21 4.41
CA TRP A 8 10.17 13.58 3.12
C TRP A 8 10.47 14.54 1.97
N GLN A 9 10.75 14.00 0.79
CA GLN A 9 11.06 14.78 -0.40
C GLN A 9 9.94 14.67 -1.44
N LEU A 10 9.49 15.82 -1.97
CA LEU A 10 8.35 15.87 -2.90
C LEU A 10 8.55 14.99 -4.14
N ILE A 11 9.66 15.18 -4.87
CA ILE A 11 9.90 14.47 -6.13
C ILE A 11 9.99 12.95 -5.91
N PRO A 12 10.80 12.43 -4.97
CA PRO A 12 10.81 11.00 -4.66
C PRO A 12 9.44 10.46 -4.27
N VAL A 13 8.71 11.13 -3.38
CA VAL A 13 7.37 10.69 -2.97
C VAL A 13 6.44 10.58 -4.17
N TRP A 14 6.41 11.60 -5.03
CA TRP A 14 5.55 11.60 -6.22
C TRP A 14 5.93 10.51 -7.21
N MET A 15 7.22 10.30 -7.46
CA MET A 15 7.68 9.21 -8.34
C MET A 15 7.25 7.84 -7.82
N HIS A 16 7.36 7.59 -6.51
CA HIS A 16 6.86 6.36 -5.90
C HIS A 16 5.35 6.23 -6.01
N CYS A 17 4.60 7.29 -5.74
CA CYS A 17 3.14 7.27 -5.83
C CYS A 17 2.67 7.02 -7.28
N ILE A 18 3.33 7.63 -8.28
CA ILE A 18 3.05 7.37 -9.70
C ILE A 18 3.32 5.90 -10.03
N SER A 19 4.47 5.36 -9.60
CA SER A 19 4.83 3.96 -9.84
C SER A 19 3.82 2.99 -9.21
N ILE A 20 3.42 3.24 -7.97
CA ILE A 20 2.42 2.47 -7.24
C ILE A 20 1.07 2.49 -7.97
N VAL A 21 0.58 3.68 -8.34
CA VAL A 21 -0.69 3.80 -9.06
C VAL A 21 -0.61 3.12 -10.43
N ALA A 22 0.48 3.27 -11.17
CA ALA A 22 0.67 2.62 -12.46
C ALA A 22 0.70 1.08 -12.35
N SER A 23 1.32 0.54 -11.30
CA SER A 23 1.29 -0.89 -10.98
C SER A 23 -0.13 -1.37 -10.66
N VAL A 24 -0.82 -0.68 -9.74
CA VAL A 24 -2.19 -1.01 -9.31
C VAL A 24 -3.21 -0.93 -10.45
N LEU A 25 -2.99 -0.04 -11.42
CA LEU A 25 -3.79 0.12 -12.63
C LEU A 25 -3.35 -0.79 -13.80
N GLY A 26 -2.32 -1.63 -13.61
CA GLY A 26 -1.84 -2.57 -14.62
C GLY A 26 -1.24 -1.90 -15.85
N VAL A 27 -0.87 -0.61 -15.74
CA VAL A 27 -0.12 0.12 -16.77
C VAL A 27 1.31 -0.41 -16.85
N ILE A 28 1.87 -0.79 -15.69
CA ILE A 28 3.15 -1.50 -15.60
C ILE A 28 2.82 -2.98 -15.34
N PRO A 29 3.43 -3.92 -16.08
CA PRO A 29 3.26 -5.35 -15.82
C PRO A 29 3.61 -5.67 -14.37
N SER A 30 2.64 -6.24 -13.67
CA SER A 30 2.72 -6.64 -12.27
C SER A 30 2.05 -8.01 -12.16
N GLU A 31 2.54 -8.87 -11.26
CA GLU A 31 1.89 -10.17 -10.97
C GLU A 31 0.54 -9.99 -10.23
N GLU A 32 0.14 -8.75 -9.95
CA GLU A 32 -1.03 -8.43 -9.15
C GLU A 32 -2.29 -8.11 -9.97
N GLU A 33 -3.38 -8.80 -9.66
CA GLU A 33 -4.73 -8.53 -10.20
C GLU A 33 -5.43 -7.39 -9.44
N CYS A 34 -4.77 -6.24 -9.27
CA CYS A 34 -5.34 -5.09 -8.54
C CYS A 34 -6.39 -4.35 -9.37
N VAL A 35 -6.16 -4.20 -10.69
CA VAL A 35 -7.04 -3.46 -11.61
C VAL A 35 -8.47 -3.99 -11.58
N GLU A 36 -8.61 -5.31 -11.71
CA GLU A 36 -9.91 -5.99 -11.75
C GLU A 36 -10.70 -5.80 -10.46
N LYS A 37 -10.00 -5.58 -9.35
CA LYS A 37 -10.61 -5.36 -8.04
C LYS A 37 -11.03 -3.90 -7.82
N LEU A 38 -10.42 -2.97 -8.57
CA LEU A 38 -10.74 -1.54 -8.51
C LEU A 38 -11.69 -1.08 -9.62
N ILE A 39 -12.09 -1.97 -10.54
CA ILE A 39 -12.85 -1.59 -11.74
C ILE A 39 -14.13 -0.81 -11.42
N GLU A 40 -14.88 -1.18 -10.37
CA GLU A 40 -16.08 -0.44 -9.98
C GLU A 40 -15.77 0.98 -9.50
N LEU A 41 -14.71 1.17 -8.73
CA LEU A 41 -14.26 2.50 -8.28
C LEU A 41 -13.80 3.34 -9.47
N LEU A 42 -13.01 2.76 -10.38
CA LEU A 42 -12.42 3.48 -11.50
C LEU A 42 -13.47 4.03 -12.47
N PHE A 43 -14.52 3.25 -12.73
CA PHE A 43 -15.59 3.63 -13.66
C PHE A 43 -16.71 4.47 -13.02
N ARG A 44 -16.76 4.58 -11.69
CA ARG A 44 -17.73 5.42 -10.98
C ARG A 44 -17.21 6.80 -10.59
N CYS A 45 -15.91 7.06 -10.79
CA CYS A 45 -15.28 8.32 -10.43
C CYS A 45 -14.72 8.99 -11.70
N ASP A 46 -15.26 10.17 -12.02
CA ASP A 46 -14.91 10.94 -13.23
C ASP A 46 -13.41 11.29 -13.30
N SER A 47 -12.75 11.45 -12.14
CA SER A 47 -11.32 11.73 -11.99
C SER A 47 -10.60 10.62 -11.21
N SER A 48 -10.96 9.35 -11.45
CA SER A 48 -10.50 8.21 -10.65
C SER A 48 -8.98 8.12 -10.51
N LEU A 49 -8.22 8.41 -11.57
CA LEU A 49 -6.76 8.40 -11.55
C LEU A 49 -6.18 9.50 -10.65
N ASP A 50 -6.65 10.74 -10.81
CA ASP A 50 -6.20 11.88 -10.00
C ASP A 50 -6.54 11.68 -8.53
N SER A 51 -7.75 11.18 -8.25
CA SER A 51 -8.22 10.85 -6.92
C SER A 51 -7.42 9.72 -6.28
N LEU A 52 -7.14 8.64 -7.03
CA LEU A 52 -6.33 7.53 -6.55
C LEU A 52 -4.88 7.97 -6.27
N PHE A 53 -4.31 8.82 -7.12
CA PHE A 53 -3.00 9.41 -6.88
C PHE A 53 -2.99 10.27 -5.60
N ALA A 54 -3.99 11.14 -5.42
CA ALA A 54 -4.10 11.98 -4.23
C ALA A 54 -4.21 11.14 -2.95
N VAL A 55 -5.05 10.10 -2.95
CA VAL A 55 -5.17 9.14 -1.84
C VAL A 55 -3.84 8.44 -1.57
N THR A 56 -3.11 8.05 -2.61
CA THR A 56 -1.81 7.38 -2.50
C THR A 56 -0.76 8.29 -1.86
N VAL A 57 -0.70 9.58 -2.24
CA VAL A 57 0.20 10.58 -1.63
C VAL A 57 -0.13 10.81 -0.16
N GLN A 58 -1.43 10.93 0.17
CA GLN A 58 -1.87 11.08 1.56
C GLN A 58 -1.51 9.87 2.42
N LEU A 59 -1.75 8.66 1.88
CA LEU A 59 -1.36 7.41 2.51
C LEU A 59 0.15 7.34 2.72
N PHE A 60 0.95 7.71 1.72
CA PHE A 60 2.41 7.73 1.82
C PHE A 60 2.89 8.61 2.97
N HIS A 61 2.38 9.84 3.09
CA HIS A 61 2.74 10.74 4.19
C HIS A 61 2.32 10.20 5.56
N ARG A 62 1.15 9.55 5.64
CA ARG A 62 0.68 8.91 6.86
C ARG A 62 1.62 7.78 7.27
N THR A 63 1.90 6.87 6.35
CA THR A 63 2.76 5.70 6.56
C THR A 63 4.21 6.12 6.88
N TRP A 64 4.76 7.13 6.19
CA TRP A 64 6.07 7.72 6.52
C TRP A 64 6.17 8.15 7.99
N ARG A 65 5.15 8.88 8.46
CA ARG A 65 5.09 9.35 9.85
C ARG A 65 4.94 8.19 10.84
N GLU A 66 4.07 7.23 10.55
CA GLU A 66 3.84 6.07 11.40
C GLU A 66 5.10 5.19 11.52
N MET A 67 5.88 5.10 10.44
CA MET A 67 7.15 4.38 10.40
C MET A 67 8.30 5.13 11.08
N HIS A 68 8.13 6.42 11.38
CA HIS A 68 9.23 7.29 11.81
C HIS A 68 10.40 7.25 10.83
N ALA A 69 10.07 7.21 9.52
CA ALA A 69 11.03 6.95 8.46
C ALA A 69 12.07 8.08 8.33
N SER A 70 13.29 7.68 7.96
CA SER A 70 14.36 8.59 7.56
C SER A 70 14.40 8.82 6.05
N HIS A 71 15.14 9.85 5.65
CA HIS A 71 15.31 10.30 4.27
C HIS A 71 15.66 9.18 3.26
N ASP A 72 16.40 8.16 3.66
CA ASP A 72 16.82 7.04 2.82
C ASP A 72 15.81 5.88 2.75
N GLU A 73 14.64 6.01 3.39
CA GLU A 73 13.66 4.92 3.53
C GLU A 73 12.43 5.06 2.63
N HIS A 74 12.48 5.92 1.61
CA HIS A 74 11.38 6.11 0.66
C HIS A 74 10.92 4.78 0.05
N ASP A 75 11.85 3.91 -0.35
CA ASP A 75 11.53 2.59 -0.92
C ASP A 75 10.79 1.70 0.09
N LYS A 76 11.22 1.72 1.35
CA LYS A 76 10.55 0.94 2.41
C LYS A 76 9.13 1.43 2.63
N VAL A 77 8.93 2.75 2.71
CA VAL A 77 7.62 3.37 2.86
C VAL A 77 6.74 3.05 1.64
N ALA A 78 7.29 3.16 0.42
CA ALA A 78 6.59 2.83 -0.82
C ALA A 78 6.10 1.38 -0.84
N ASN A 79 6.94 0.43 -0.40
CA ASN A 79 6.54 -0.98 -0.32
C ASN A 79 5.38 -1.21 0.67
N VAL A 80 5.38 -0.51 1.82
CA VAL A 80 4.24 -0.58 2.76
C VAL A 80 2.98 0.01 2.14
N VAL A 81 3.08 1.16 1.46
CA VAL A 81 1.97 1.86 0.80
C VAL A 81 1.36 1.01 -0.31
N HIS A 82 2.20 0.37 -1.13
CA HIS A 82 1.78 -0.55 -2.17
C HIS A 82 0.99 -1.72 -1.57
N GLU A 83 1.51 -2.34 -0.51
CA GLU A 83 0.86 -3.46 0.15
C GLU A 83 -0.46 -3.05 0.85
N GLN A 84 -0.52 -1.84 1.42
CA GLN A 84 -1.76 -1.26 1.97
C GLN A 84 -2.84 -1.12 0.88
N LEU A 85 -2.47 -0.57 -0.28
CA LEU A 85 -3.38 -0.43 -1.42
C LEU A 85 -3.82 -1.78 -1.97
N ARG A 86 -2.90 -2.74 -2.12
CA ARG A 86 -3.21 -4.11 -2.57
C ARG A 86 -4.22 -4.78 -1.65
N ARG A 87 -4.04 -4.67 -0.33
CA ARG A 87 -4.96 -5.23 0.67
C ARG A 87 -6.32 -4.52 0.67
N ALA A 88 -6.34 -3.20 0.53
CA ALA A 88 -7.60 -2.46 0.39
C ALA A 88 -8.35 -2.87 -0.90
N ALA A 89 -7.63 -2.98 -2.02
CA ALA A 89 -8.19 -3.43 -3.30
C ALA A 89 -8.81 -4.82 -3.20
N ASN A 90 -8.27 -5.75 -2.40
CA ASN A 90 -8.89 -7.07 -2.18
C ASN A 90 -10.33 -7.03 -1.62
N HIS A 91 -10.76 -5.90 -1.05
CA HIS A 91 -12.13 -5.71 -0.58
C HIS A 91 -13.06 -5.11 -1.65
N ARG A 92 -12.57 -4.94 -2.89
CA ARG A 92 -13.29 -4.44 -4.06
C ARG A 92 -14.08 -3.15 -3.76
N PRO A 93 -13.40 -2.06 -3.36
CA PRO A 93 -14.08 -0.82 -3.04
C PRO A 93 -14.85 -0.31 -4.25
N THR A 94 -16.08 0.16 -4.02
CA THR A 94 -16.98 0.60 -5.09
C THR A 94 -16.96 2.12 -5.32
N ASN A 95 -16.26 2.86 -4.46
CA ASN A 95 -16.08 4.30 -4.51
C ASN A 95 -14.85 4.72 -3.67
N LEU A 96 -14.42 5.98 -3.82
CA LEU A 96 -13.21 6.50 -3.17
C LEU A 96 -13.30 6.51 -1.63
N ASN A 97 -14.44 6.89 -1.07
CA ASN A 97 -14.63 6.94 0.39
C ASN A 97 -14.43 5.55 1.00
N MET A 98 -14.98 4.51 0.37
CA MET A 98 -14.79 3.13 0.81
C MET A 98 -13.32 2.70 0.75
N LEU A 99 -12.59 3.11 -0.30
CA LEU A 99 -11.14 2.85 -0.38
C LEU A 99 -10.39 3.55 0.75
N GLU A 100 -10.69 4.82 1.03
CA GLU A 100 -10.07 5.59 2.12
C GLU A 100 -10.35 4.96 3.49
N ASP A 101 -11.58 4.52 3.76
CA ASP A 101 -11.96 3.82 5.00
C ASP A 101 -11.17 2.52 5.18
N LEU A 102 -11.01 1.73 4.11
CA LEU A 102 -10.20 0.51 4.13
C LEU A 102 -8.72 0.82 4.42
N LEU A 103 -8.19 1.91 3.86
CA LEU A 103 -6.82 2.34 4.12
C LEU A 103 -6.63 2.91 5.54
N LEU A 104 -7.65 3.54 6.13
CA LEU A 104 -7.66 3.94 7.54
C LEU A 104 -7.61 2.74 8.48
N ALA A 105 -8.23 1.61 8.09
CA ALA A 105 -8.15 0.35 8.82
C ALA A 105 -6.80 -0.40 8.67
N LEU A 106 -5.90 0.09 7.80
CA LEU A 106 -4.58 -0.50 7.54
C LEU A 106 -3.42 0.42 7.96
N PRO A 107 -3.35 0.94 9.20
CA PRO A 107 -2.17 1.67 9.68
C PRO A 107 -0.94 0.76 9.77
N TYR A 108 0.26 1.35 9.79
CA TYR A 108 1.52 0.60 9.78
C TYR A 108 1.65 -0.41 10.92
N TRP A 109 1.12 -0.11 12.12
CA TRP A 109 1.11 -1.09 13.21
C TRP A 109 0.26 -2.32 12.88
N LYS A 110 -0.85 -2.14 12.16
CA LYS A 110 -1.71 -3.23 11.69
C LYS A 110 -1.00 -4.03 10.60
N MET A 111 -0.30 -3.37 9.69
CA MET A 111 0.55 -4.03 8.70
C MET A 111 1.58 -4.96 9.36
N LYS A 112 2.28 -4.47 10.40
CA LYS A 112 3.22 -5.29 11.18
C LYS A 112 2.56 -6.50 11.83
N GLU A 113 1.36 -6.34 12.40
CA GLU A 113 0.60 -7.44 12.99
C GLU A 113 0.25 -8.51 11.94
N LEU A 114 -0.21 -8.08 10.76
CA LEU A 114 -0.59 -9.00 9.69
C LEU A 114 0.60 -9.77 9.12
N TRP A 115 1.74 -9.10 8.86
CA TRP A 115 2.96 -9.78 8.41
C TRP A 115 3.48 -10.78 9.44
N LYS A 116 3.42 -10.44 10.73
CA LYS A 116 3.79 -11.37 11.80
C LYS A 116 2.90 -12.62 11.78
N ARG A 117 1.60 -12.44 11.57
CA ARG A 117 0.65 -13.57 11.47
C ARG A 117 0.94 -14.44 10.24
N GLU A 118 1.15 -13.82 9.08
CA GLU A 118 1.48 -14.51 7.83
C GLU A 118 2.79 -15.30 7.93
N LEU A 119 3.79 -14.76 8.64
CA LEU A 119 5.04 -15.47 8.91
C LEU A 119 4.82 -16.73 9.75
N ILE A 120 4.08 -16.61 10.86
CA ILE A 120 3.76 -17.75 11.74
C ILE A 120 2.96 -18.82 10.99
N GLU A 121 1.98 -18.43 10.18
CA GLU A 121 1.20 -19.35 9.34
C GLU A 121 2.11 -20.09 8.35
N LYS A 122 3.05 -19.40 7.72
CA LYS A 122 4.02 -19.99 6.79
C LYS A 122 4.96 -20.98 7.48
N GLU A 123 5.47 -20.64 8.66
CA GLU A 123 6.33 -21.52 9.47
C GLU A 123 5.58 -22.78 9.90
N ASN A 124 4.34 -22.65 10.38
CA ASN A 124 3.51 -23.79 10.78
C ASN A 124 3.21 -24.75 9.61
N ASN A 125 2.95 -24.20 8.42
CA ASN A 125 2.68 -25.03 7.24
C ASN A 125 3.93 -25.80 6.78
N GLN A 126 5.12 -25.21 6.90
CA GLN A 126 6.38 -25.88 6.57
C GLN A 126 6.68 -27.03 7.55
N LEU A 127 6.57 -26.77 8.86
CA LEU A 127 6.75 -27.80 9.89
C LEU A 127 5.73 -28.94 9.76
N GLY A 128 4.49 -28.62 9.42
CA GLY A 128 3.46 -29.63 9.16
C GLY A 128 3.76 -30.51 7.93
N SER A 129 4.41 -29.96 6.91
CA SER A 129 4.82 -30.71 5.72
C SER A 129 6.04 -31.61 5.95
N GLU A 130 6.96 -31.21 6.84
CA GLU A 130 8.16 -32.00 7.19
C GLU A 130 7.86 -33.19 8.11
N VAL A 131 6.78 -33.13 8.90
CA VAL A 131 6.36 -34.23 9.80
C VAL A 131 5.55 -35.31 9.06
N VAL A 132 5.01 -34.99 7.88
CA VAL A 132 4.17 -35.90 7.07
C VAL A 132 4.95 -36.56 5.91
N GLY A 133 6.20 -36.14 5.66
CA GLY A 133 7.11 -36.73 4.67
C GLY A 133 8.11 -37.69 5.31
#